data_AF-A0A1H4BNT8-F1
#
_entry.id   AF-A0A1H4BNT8-F1
#
_cell.length_a   1.000
_cell.length_b   1.000
_cell.length_c   1.000
_cell.angle_alpha   90.00
_cell.angle_beta   90.00
_cell.angle_gamma   90.00
#
_symmetry.space_group_name_H-M   'P 1'
#
loop_
_entity.id
_entity.type
_entity.pdbx_description
1 polymer ?
#
loop_
_entity_poly.entity_id
_entity_poly.type
_entity_poly.pdbx_seq_one_letter_code
_entity_poly.pdbx_strand_id
1 'polypeptide(L)'
;MADDNELKLAEGSGKKKLLIMIGASVALLLIAVVAVLFFFSSDDSIPSASGPGAATSADGTPAAPTGTAYYVPLPRPFIFNVPGSTRDRLVQIRVQLLVRGSNNDTLAKRHIPLIEGTLLQTFSSANADDLVTAAGKESLRNKALSDLQQELLKVTGTVVVEEVLFTGFVMQ
;
A
#
# COMPACT_ATOMS: atom_id res chain seq x y z
N MET A 1 -10.82 -4.65 -64.75
CA MET A 1 -11.72 -5.26 -63.76
C MET A 1 -10.84 -6.05 -62.82
N ALA A 2 -10.74 -5.57 -61.58
CA ALA A 2 -9.91 -6.12 -60.54
C ALA A 2 -10.82 -6.62 -59.41
N ASP A 3 -10.41 -7.76 -58.85
CA ASP A 3 -10.63 -8.21 -57.46
C ASP A 3 -12.04 -8.58 -56.99
N ASP A 4 -12.41 -9.85 -57.24
CA ASP A 4 -13.40 -10.57 -56.43
C ASP A 4 -12.65 -11.52 -55.47
N ASN A 5 -12.40 -11.03 -54.25
CA ASN A 5 -11.90 -11.84 -53.13
C ASN A 5 -13.08 -12.34 -52.30
N GLU A 6 -13.58 -13.54 -52.62
CA GLU A 6 -14.47 -14.30 -51.74
C GLU A 6 -13.74 -15.57 -51.27
N LEU A 7 -12.90 -15.42 -50.25
CA LEU A 7 -12.41 -16.53 -49.46
C LEU A 7 -13.46 -16.93 -48.42
N LYS A 8 -14.14 -18.03 -48.72
CA LYS A 8 -15.03 -18.78 -47.83
C LYS A 8 -14.37 -19.04 -46.47
N LEU A 9 -15.05 -18.64 -45.39
CA LEU A 9 -14.73 -19.11 -44.04
C LEU A 9 -14.99 -20.61 -43.94
N ALA A 10 -13.96 -21.39 -43.62
CA ALA A 10 -14.07 -22.74 -43.11
C ALA A 10 -13.90 -22.72 -41.59
N GLU A 11 -14.92 -23.23 -40.91
CA GLU A 11 -15.03 -23.43 -39.47
C GLU A 11 -14.31 -24.73 -39.03
N GLY A 12 -13.65 -24.75 -37.86
CA GLY A 12 -13.44 -25.99 -37.12
C GLY A 12 -12.17 -26.16 -36.25
N SER A 13 -12.39 -26.36 -34.95
CA SER A 13 -11.60 -27.21 -34.03
C SER A 13 -10.31 -26.66 -33.38
N GLY A 14 -10.43 -25.70 -32.46
CA GLY A 14 -9.35 -25.25 -31.56
C GLY A 14 -9.57 -25.45 -30.04
N LYS A 15 -10.76 -25.89 -29.60
CA LYS A 15 -11.16 -25.78 -28.17
C LYS A 15 -10.77 -26.94 -27.24
N LYS A 16 -10.38 -28.12 -27.75
CA LYS A 16 -10.02 -29.27 -26.89
C LYS A 16 -8.55 -29.29 -26.42
N LYS A 17 -7.63 -28.63 -27.12
CA LYS A 17 -6.19 -28.61 -26.74
C LYS A 17 -5.86 -27.58 -25.65
N LEU A 18 -6.70 -26.55 -25.49
CA LEU A 18 -6.50 -25.47 -24.51
C LEU A 18 -6.98 -25.86 -23.10
N LEU A 19 -8.05 -26.67 -23.00
CA LEU A 19 -8.57 -27.15 -21.71
C LEU A 19 -7.67 -28.22 -21.05
N ILE A 20 -6.97 -29.05 -21.84
CA ILE A 20 -6.03 -30.06 -21.31
C ILE A 20 -4.75 -29.39 -20.77
N MET A 21 -4.28 -28.32 -21.41
CA MET A 21 -3.14 -27.51 -20.94
C MET A 21 -3.42 -26.83 -19.58
N ILE A 22 -4.62 -26.28 -19.41
CA ILE A 22 -5.04 -25.62 -18.16
C ILE A 22 -5.27 -26.65 -17.03
N GLY A 23 -5.85 -27.81 -17.34
CA GLY A 23 -6.03 -28.89 -16.36
C GLY A 23 -4.70 -29.45 -15.84
N ALA A 24 -3.70 -29.57 -16.70
CA ALA A 24 -2.37 -30.05 -16.31
C ALA A 24 -1.61 -29.03 -15.43
N SER A 25 -1.74 -27.73 -15.69
CA SER A 25 -1.05 -26.70 -14.88
C SER A 25 -1.65 -26.54 -13.49
N VAL A 26 -2.98 -26.68 -13.35
CA VAL A 26 -3.66 -26.59 -12.05
C VAL A 26 -3.35 -27.82 -11.18
N ALA A 27 -3.27 -29.01 -11.77
CA ALA A 27 -2.85 -30.21 -11.04
C ALA A 27 -1.40 -30.12 -10.54
N LEU A 28 -0.49 -29.54 -11.35
CA LEU A 28 0.92 -29.34 -10.96
C LEU A 28 1.08 -28.32 -9.83
N LEU A 29 0.27 -27.25 -9.84
CA LEU A 29 0.26 -26.25 -8.76
C LEU A 29 -0.29 -26.82 -7.45
N LEU A 30 -1.32 -27.68 -7.50
CA LEU A 30 -1.88 -28.28 -6.28
C LEU A 30 -0.91 -29.29 -5.65
N ILE A 31 -0.15 -30.05 -6.44
CA ILE A 31 0.87 -30.97 -5.92
C ILE A 31 2.04 -30.18 -5.28
N ALA A 32 2.41 -29.03 -5.85
CA ALA A 32 3.46 -28.17 -5.29
C ALA A 32 3.04 -27.56 -3.94
N VAL A 33 1.78 -27.13 -3.78
CA VAL A 33 1.28 -26.59 -2.50
C VAL A 33 1.24 -27.67 -1.41
N VAL A 34 0.82 -28.90 -1.74
CA VAL A 34 0.83 -30.03 -0.79
C VAL A 34 2.26 -30.42 -0.41
N ALA A 35 3.21 -30.39 -1.36
CA ALA A 35 4.62 -30.66 -1.06
C ALA A 35 5.26 -29.59 -0.16
N VAL A 36 4.94 -28.30 -0.36
CA VAL A 36 5.44 -27.21 0.49
C VAL A 36 4.84 -27.31 1.89
N LEU A 37 3.55 -27.58 2.04
CA LEU A 37 2.93 -27.74 3.36
C LEU A 37 3.39 -29.02 4.09
N PHE A 38 3.66 -30.11 3.36
CA PHE A 38 4.22 -31.33 3.94
C PHE A 38 5.69 -31.13 4.34
N PHE A 39 6.49 -30.44 3.53
CA PHE A 39 7.88 -30.12 3.84
C PHE A 39 8.00 -29.11 5.01
N PHE A 40 7.08 -28.16 5.13
CA PHE A 40 7.06 -27.18 6.23
C PHE A 40 6.47 -27.73 7.53
N SER A 41 5.87 -28.93 7.52
CA SER A 41 5.27 -29.56 8.69
C SER A 41 6.07 -30.75 9.24
N SER A 42 7.25 -31.04 8.67
CA SER A 42 8.08 -32.20 9.04
C SER A 42 9.41 -31.88 9.74
N ASP A 43 9.67 -30.63 10.13
CA ASP A 43 10.85 -30.32 10.96
C ASP A 43 10.43 -29.90 12.37
N ASP A 44 10.11 -30.90 13.19
CA ASP A 44 10.15 -30.79 14.65
C ASP A 44 11.60 -31.06 15.07
N SER A 45 12.40 -30.01 15.23
CA SER A 45 13.58 -30.06 16.07
C SER A 45 13.98 -28.66 16.57
N ILE A 46 13.58 -28.36 17.80
CA ILE A 46 14.15 -27.25 18.58
C ILE A 46 15.58 -27.64 18.98
N PRO A 47 16.57 -26.75 18.80
CA PRO A 47 17.50 -26.53 19.91
C PRO A 47 17.77 -25.04 20.16
N SER A 48 17.66 -24.68 21.43
CA SER A 48 18.38 -23.54 22.00
C SER A 48 19.86 -23.89 22.16
N ALA A 49 20.77 -23.01 21.75
CA ALA A 49 21.90 -22.52 22.57
C ALA A 49 22.96 -21.76 21.72
N SER A 50 23.16 -20.49 22.10
CA SER A 50 24.42 -19.73 22.20
C SER A 50 25.65 -20.07 21.34
N GLY A 51 26.12 -19.09 20.55
CA GLY A 51 27.51 -18.99 20.08
C GLY A 51 27.67 -18.06 18.86
N PRO A 52 28.62 -17.10 18.85
CA PRO A 52 28.70 -16.04 17.84
C PRO A 52 29.60 -16.44 16.66
N GLY A 53 29.14 -16.23 15.43
CA GLY A 53 29.97 -16.47 14.26
C GLY A 53 29.22 -16.29 12.94
N ALA A 54 29.49 -15.15 12.29
CA ALA A 54 29.44 -14.88 10.86
C ALA A 54 28.43 -15.65 9.98
N ALA A 55 27.44 -14.93 9.46
CA ALA A 55 26.89 -15.20 8.14
C ALA A 55 26.32 -13.91 7.52
N THR A 56 27.01 -13.46 6.47
CA THR A 56 26.46 -12.58 5.44
C THR A 56 25.29 -13.29 4.77
N SER A 57 24.08 -12.82 5.03
CA SER A 57 22.92 -13.04 4.16
C SER A 57 22.14 -11.75 4.12
N ALA A 58 22.27 -11.05 2.99
CA ALA A 58 21.40 -9.95 2.62
C ALA A 58 20.02 -10.55 2.33
N ASP A 59 19.21 -10.67 3.39
CA ASP A 59 17.80 -11.02 3.25
C ASP A 59 16.99 -9.72 3.23
N GLY A 60 16.32 -9.48 2.10
CA GLY A 60 15.54 -8.29 1.80
C GLY A 60 14.22 -8.21 2.58
N THR A 61 14.27 -8.47 3.89
CA THR A 61 13.18 -8.10 4.79
C THR A 61 13.23 -6.57 4.94
N PRO A 62 12.15 -5.82 4.68
CA PRO A 62 12.12 -4.40 5.02
C PRO A 62 12.47 -4.31 6.50
N ALA A 63 13.63 -3.72 6.81
CA ALA A 63 14.04 -3.53 8.19
C ALA A 63 12.89 -2.84 8.92
N ALA A 64 12.35 -3.49 9.95
CA ALA A 64 11.34 -2.87 10.79
C ALA A 64 11.87 -1.48 11.17
N PRO A 65 11.05 -0.42 11.07
CA PRO A 65 11.55 0.93 11.25
C PRO A 65 12.06 1.06 12.69
N THR A 66 13.38 0.97 12.84
CA THR A 66 14.06 0.86 14.12
C THR A 66 14.40 2.27 14.58
N GLY A 67 13.87 2.66 15.73
CA GLY A 67 14.14 3.97 16.31
C GLY A 67 13.07 4.43 17.29
N THR A 68 13.42 5.44 18.09
CA THR A 68 12.47 6.14 18.95
C THR A 68 11.35 6.76 18.09
N ALA A 69 10.10 6.56 18.50
CA ALA A 69 8.95 7.20 17.87
C ALA A 69 8.88 8.68 18.27
N TYR A 70 8.77 9.55 17.28
CA TYR A 70 8.48 10.96 17.44
C TYR A 70 7.14 11.28 16.77
N TYR A 71 6.36 12.13 17.42
CA TYR A 71 5.06 12.58 16.91
C TYR A 71 5.17 14.04 16.51
N VAL A 72 5.08 14.29 15.20
CA VAL A 72 5.18 15.63 14.64
C VAL A 72 3.76 16.14 14.35
N PRO A 73 3.25 17.11 15.14
CA PRO A 73 1.93 17.68 14.88
C PRO A 73 1.97 18.64 13.70
N LEU A 74 0.90 18.64 12.90
CA LEU A 74 0.69 19.69 11.90
C LEU A 74 0.04 20.92 12.56
N PRO A 75 0.50 22.14 12.22
CA PRO A 75 0.12 23.35 12.95
C PRO A 75 -1.35 23.71 12.77
N ARG A 76 -1.94 23.39 11.61
CA ARG A 76 -3.34 23.71 11.30
C ARG A 76 -4.14 22.47 10.93
N PRO A 77 -5.44 22.42 11.27
CA PRO A 77 -6.32 21.39 10.75
C PRO A 77 -6.60 21.64 9.26
N PHE A 78 -6.86 20.57 8.53
CA PHE A 78 -7.31 20.62 7.14
C PHE A 78 -8.81 20.78 7.12
N ILE A 79 -9.30 21.82 6.45
CA ILE A 79 -10.74 22.10 6.29
C ILE A 79 -11.02 22.19 4.80
N PHE A 80 -11.93 21.35 4.29
CA PHE A 80 -12.24 21.26 2.87
C PHE A 80 -13.67 20.76 2.66
N ASN A 81 -14.25 21.12 1.51
CA ASN A 81 -15.53 20.58 1.08
C ASN A 81 -15.29 19.28 0.33
N VAL A 82 -16.12 18.29 0.60
CA VAL A 82 -16.09 16.98 -0.02
C VAL A 82 -17.40 16.76 -0.76
N PRO A 83 -17.36 16.45 -2.06
CA PRO A 83 -18.58 16.13 -2.80
C PRO A 83 -19.21 14.88 -2.20
N GLY A 84 -20.54 14.80 -2.23
CA GLY A 84 -21.28 13.63 -1.76
C GLY A 84 -22.52 13.39 -2.60
N SER A 85 -23.02 12.16 -2.59
CA SER A 85 -24.21 11.76 -3.36
C SER A 85 -25.45 12.62 -3.11
N THR A 86 -25.67 13.04 -1.86
CA THR A 86 -26.84 13.85 -1.46
C THR A 86 -26.55 15.35 -1.43
N ARG A 87 -25.40 15.73 -0.87
CA ARG A 87 -24.92 17.12 -0.77
C ARG A 87 -23.43 17.10 -0.45
N ASP A 88 -22.78 18.22 -0.75
CA ASP A 88 -21.42 18.47 -0.30
C ASP A 88 -21.36 18.59 1.23
N ARG A 89 -20.26 18.14 1.81
CA ARG A 89 -20.03 18.17 3.26
C ARG A 89 -18.74 18.90 3.58
N LEU A 90 -18.76 19.66 4.67
CA LEU A 90 -17.54 20.26 5.20
C LEU A 90 -16.84 19.23 6.08
N VAL A 91 -15.57 18.95 5.80
CA VAL A 91 -14.75 18.02 6.56
C VAL A 91 -13.59 18.78 7.19
N GLN A 92 -13.34 18.50 8.47
CA GLN A 92 -12.18 18.97 9.21
C GLN A 92 -11.36 17.79 9.75
N ILE A 93 -10.09 17.71 9.37
CA ILE A 93 -9.17 16.65 9.82
C ILE A 93 -7.98 17.28 10.56
N ARG A 94 -7.70 16.78 11.76
CA ARG A 94 -6.47 17.09 12.51
C ARG A 94 -5.51 15.91 12.39
N VAL A 95 -4.28 16.20 12.00
CA VAL A 95 -3.29 15.17 11.66
C VAL A 95 -2.03 15.33 12.50
N GLN A 96 -1.45 14.21 12.89
CA GLN A 96 -0.09 14.10 13.41
C GLN A 96 0.66 13.01 12.65
N LEU A 97 1.98 13.12 12.56
CA LEU A 97 2.81 12.14 11.86
C LEU A 97 3.64 11.36 12.88
N LEU A 98 3.67 10.04 12.74
CA LEU A 98 4.63 9.19 13.45
C LEU A 98 5.86 9.04 12.57
N VAL A 99 7.02 9.37 13.13
CA VAL A 99 8.33 9.24 12.47
C VAL A 99 9.30 8.53 13.40
N ARG A 100 10.27 7.80 12.85
CA ARG A 100 11.29 7.08 13.64
C ARG A 100 12.65 7.72 13.54
N GLY A 101 13.26 7.97 14.70
CA GLY A 101 14.60 8.54 14.80
C GLY A 101 14.60 10.07 14.67
N SER A 102 15.61 10.69 15.28
CA SER A 102 15.74 12.15 15.35
C SER A 102 15.98 12.82 13.99
N ASN A 103 16.62 12.10 13.06
CA ASN A 103 16.81 12.60 11.69
C ASN A 103 15.48 12.78 10.95
N ASN A 104 14.59 11.78 11.02
CA ASN A 104 13.28 11.85 10.38
C ASN A 104 12.37 12.87 11.06
N ASP A 105 12.46 13.04 12.38
CA ASP A 105 11.78 14.14 13.10
C ASP A 105 12.21 15.52 12.55
N THR A 106 13.51 15.72 12.35
CA THR A 106 14.04 16.99 11.82
C THR A 106 13.62 17.20 10.36
N LEU A 107 13.68 16.16 9.53
CA LEU A 107 13.25 16.21 8.12
C LEU A 107 11.75 16.48 8.01
N ALA A 108 10.92 15.79 8.78
CA ALA A 108 9.48 15.99 8.79
C ALA A 108 9.13 17.44 9.16
N LYS A 109 9.76 17.98 10.22
CA LYS A 109 9.58 19.39 10.63
C LYS A 109 10.02 20.38 9.57
N ARG A 110 11.15 20.12 8.88
CA ARG A 110 11.66 20.97 7.80
C ARG A 110 10.71 21.02 6.60
N HIS A 111 10.08 19.90 6.28
CA HIS A 111 9.23 19.74 5.10
C HIS A 111 7.73 19.84 5.40
N ILE A 112 7.33 20.43 6.54
CA ILE A 112 5.91 20.66 6.88
C ILE A 112 5.11 21.30 5.72
N PRO A 113 5.59 22.34 5.02
CA PRO A 113 4.81 22.94 3.93
C PRO A 113 4.51 21.97 2.78
N LEU A 114 5.47 21.11 2.43
CA LEU A 114 5.29 20.07 1.41
C LEU A 114 4.27 19.03 1.89
N ILE A 115 4.41 18.59 3.14
CA ILE A 115 3.51 17.62 3.77
C ILE A 115 2.07 18.16 3.80
N GLU A 116 1.88 19.42 4.20
CA GLU A 116 0.56 20.06 4.18
C GLU A 116 -0.04 20.09 2.77
N GLY A 117 0.75 20.46 1.77
CA GLY A 117 0.31 20.49 0.37
C GLY A 117 -0.13 19.11 -0.13
N THR A 118 0.69 18.09 0.10
CA THR A 118 0.38 16.70 -0.30
C THR A 118 -0.87 16.19 0.40
N LEU A 119 -0.98 16.37 1.71
CA LEU A 119 -2.16 15.94 2.48
C LEU A 119 -3.43 16.65 2.02
N LEU A 120 -3.36 17.97 1.79
CA LEU A 120 -4.51 18.72 1.28
C LEU A 120 -4.96 18.20 -0.10
N GLN A 121 -4.02 17.88 -0.99
CA GLN A 121 -4.31 17.29 -2.29
C GLN A 121 -4.94 15.90 -2.16
N THR A 122 -4.43 15.05 -1.26
CA THR A 122 -5.01 13.73 -1.00
C THR A 122 -6.42 13.84 -0.43
N PHE A 123 -6.62 14.71 0.56
CA PHE A 123 -7.90 14.86 1.25
C PHE A 123 -9.00 15.48 0.39
N SER A 124 -8.66 16.49 -0.40
CA SER A 124 -9.60 17.13 -1.33
C SER A 124 -10.06 16.22 -2.47
N SER A 125 -9.35 15.11 -2.72
CA SER A 125 -9.74 14.09 -3.71
C SER A 125 -10.73 13.04 -3.19
N ALA A 126 -11.07 13.07 -1.89
CA ALA A 126 -11.95 12.07 -1.27
C ALA A 126 -13.44 12.31 -1.62
N ASN A 127 -14.28 11.31 -1.35
CA ASN A 127 -15.73 11.39 -1.47
C ASN A 127 -16.40 11.30 -0.09
N ALA A 128 -17.49 12.04 0.12
CA ALA A 128 -18.14 12.15 1.42
C ALA A 128 -18.72 10.82 1.88
N ASP A 129 -19.24 10.00 0.95
CA ASP A 129 -19.85 8.70 1.28
C ASP A 129 -18.82 7.74 1.91
N ASP A 130 -17.56 7.77 1.43
CA ASP A 130 -16.48 6.95 1.98
C ASP A 130 -16.08 7.42 3.38
N LEU A 131 -15.99 8.74 3.55
CA LEU A 131 -15.51 9.38 4.78
C LEU A 131 -16.47 9.22 5.97
N VAL A 132 -17.71 8.81 5.75
CA VAL A 132 -18.64 8.45 6.84
C VAL A 132 -18.28 7.10 7.46
N THR A 133 -17.71 6.19 6.66
CA THR A 133 -17.40 4.82 7.10
C THR A 133 -16.03 4.72 7.78
N ALA A 134 -15.86 3.73 8.66
CA ALA A 134 -14.55 3.45 9.27
C ALA A 134 -13.51 3.01 8.21
N ALA A 135 -13.92 2.13 7.29
CA ALA A 135 -13.07 1.62 6.22
C ALA A 135 -12.60 2.74 5.26
N GLY A 136 -13.47 3.68 4.90
CA GLY A 136 -13.09 4.80 4.05
C GLY A 136 -12.12 5.78 4.74
N LYS A 137 -12.28 6.02 6.05
CA LYS A 137 -11.30 6.81 6.83
C LYS A 137 -9.93 6.13 6.90
N GLU A 138 -9.90 4.81 7.06
CA GLU A 138 -8.66 4.03 7.04
C GLU A 138 -8.01 4.05 5.65
N SER A 139 -8.80 3.85 4.61
CA SER A 139 -8.34 3.98 3.22
C SER A 139 -7.74 5.36 2.94
N LEU A 140 -8.40 6.43 3.39
CA LEU A 140 -7.89 7.80 3.25
C LEU A 140 -6.55 7.97 3.98
N ARG A 141 -6.42 7.43 5.19
CA ARG A 141 -5.18 7.47 5.96
C ARG A 141 -4.04 6.76 5.24
N ASN A 142 -4.30 5.57 4.71
CA ASN A 142 -3.32 4.77 3.99
C ASN A 142 -2.91 5.46 2.68
N LYS A 143 -3.87 6.05 1.96
CA LYS A 143 -3.58 6.86 0.77
C LYS A 143 -2.71 8.07 1.11
N ALA A 144 -3.05 8.81 2.16
CA ALA A 144 -2.28 9.96 2.62
C ALA A 144 -0.85 9.60 3.02
N LEU A 145 -0.66 8.46 3.68
CA LEU A 145 0.66 7.92 4.00
C LEU A 145 1.46 7.61 2.73
N SER A 146 0.87 6.89 1.78
CA SER A 146 1.52 6.55 0.51
C SER A 146 1.93 7.79 -0.28
N ASP A 147 1.01 8.74 -0.44
CA ASP A 147 1.25 9.99 -1.17
C ASP A 147 2.38 10.81 -0.50
N LEU A 148 2.38 10.88 0.83
CA LEU A 148 3.45 11.56 1.58
C LEU A 148 4.81 10.86 1.45
N GLN A 149 4.85 9.54 1.60
CA GLN A 149 6.09 8.79 1.45
C GLN A 149 6.65 8.97 0.04
N GLN A 150 5.80 8.93 -0.98
CA GLN A 150 6.22 9.15 -2.36
C GLN A 150 6.78 10.57 -2.58
N GLU A 151 6.11 11.61 -2.11
CA GLU A 151 6.58 12.98 -2.30
C GLU A 151 7.82 13.31 -1.45
N LEU A 152 7.89 12.84 -0.21
CA LEU A 152 9.08 13.02 0.62
C LEU A 152 10.27 12.24 0.08
N LEU A 153 10.07 11.02 -0.42
CA LEU A 153 11.15 10.22 -1.00
C LEU A 153 11.82 10.94 -2.18
N LYS A 154 11.05 11.65 -3.03
CA LYS A 154 11.60 12.43 -4.15
C LYS A 154 12.50 13.58 -3.70
N VAL A 155 12.24 14.13 -2.51
CA VAL A 155 12.94 15.33 -2.00
C VAL A 155 14.08 14.97 -1.05
N THR A 156 13.87 13.98 -0.18
CA THR A 156 14.81 13.60 0.88
C THR A 156 15.62 12.34 0.56
N GLY A 157 15.21 11.57 -0.46
CA GLY A 157 15.82 10.29 -0.80
C GLY A 157 15.55 9.17 0.20
N THR A 158 14.70 9.39 1.21
CA THR A 158 14.40 8.41 2.27
C THR A 158 12.92 8.44 2.67
N VAL A 159 12.42 7.32 3.22
CA VAL A 159 11.07 7.25 3.80
C VAL A 159 11.09 7.89 5.19
N VAL A 160 10.50 9.08 5.30
CA VAL A 160 10.53 9.90 6.53
C VAL A 160 9.37 9.58 7.48
N VAL A 161 8.19 9.27 6.94
CA VAL A 161 6.96 9.08 7.71
C VAL A 161 6.63 7.60 7.80
N GLU A 162 6.42 7.10 9.02
CA GLU A 162 5.96 5.73 9.27
C GLU A 162 4.43 5.66 9.28
N GLU A 163 3.76 6.59 9.96
CA GLU A 163 2.30 6.58 10.04
C GLU A 163 1.70 8.00 10.00
N VAL A 164 0.50 8.10 9.44
CA VAL A 164 -0.34 9.32 9.47
C VAL A 164 -1.47 9.09 10.46
N LEU A 165 -1.56 9.91 11.49
CA LEU A 165 -2.52 9.75 12.57
C LEU A 165 -3.61 10.82 12.47
N PHE A 166 -4.87 10.40 12.40
CA PHE A 166 -6.00 11.31 12.51
C PHE A 166 -6.36 11.49 13.98
N THR A 167 -5.99 12.64 14.54
CA THR A 167 -6.24 12.99 15.95
C THR A 167 -7.53 13.77 16.15
N GLY A 168 -8.19 14.13 15.05
CA GLY A 168 -9.53 14.71 15.06
C GLY A 168 -10.15 14.59 13.67
N PHE A 169 -11.44 14.28 13.62
CA PHE A 169 -12.18 14.15 12.37
C PHE A 169 -13.61 14.60 12.61
N VAL A 170 -14.00 15.72 11.98
CA VAL A 170 -15.35 16.29 12.07
C VAL A 170 -15.92 16.39 10.66
N MET A 171 -17.20 16.08 10.51
CA MET A 171 -17.92 16.21 9.26
C MET A 171 -19.29 16.82 9.53
N GLN A 172 -19.70 17.77 8.69
CA GLN A 172 -20.98 18.48 8.76
C GLN A 172 -21.76 18.28 7.46
#